data_AF-A0A959RL70-F1
#
_entry.id   AF-A0A959RL70-F1
#
_cell.length_a   1.000
_cell.length_b   1.000
_cell.length_c   1.000
_cell.angle_alpha   90.00
_cell.angle_beta   90.00
_cell.angle_gamma   90.00
#
_symmetry.space_group_name_H-M   'P 1'
#
loop_
_entity.id
_entity.type
_entity.pdbx_description
1 polymer ?
#
loop_
_entity_poly.entity_id
_entity_poly.type
_entity_poly.pdbx_seq_one_letter_code
_entity_poly.pdbx_strand_id
1 'polypeptide(L)'
;MKILKTLIIVFAIFSSELVYSYPIDGYLLTNIRRLLRIQLILDGKIKDKEPIKGARKSINDIKLNLTNSKGDSLASFPKVDAVLQKRLNSLFPNLNESYSICVLDVTKGKKTRYAERQSERRFVPGSVGKLAILAGLFTELQTLCPNSFEKRREILKTRFTKAGKWAIVNIHTVPFFDPETHKFFKRTVQQEDVFSLYEWTDHMISVSSNAAASIVWKELILMRTFGKNYPVSVEKEAEFFAKTPKKELKEIAMSVVNDPLRKLEIDEKDWHLGSLFTSEAKKIVPGEGGS
;
A
#
# COMPACT_ATOMS: atom_id res chain seq x y z
N MET A 1 -2.18 38.22 61.71
CA MET A 1 -1.95 39.10 60.54
C MET A 1 -1.12 38.30 59.55
N LYS A 2 -1.73 37.88 58.43
CA LYS A 2 -1.49 38.42 57.06
C LYS A 2 -0.06 38.09 56.60
N ILE A 3 0.24 37.27 55.58
CA ILE A 3 -0.30 37.09 54.21
C ILE A 3 0.41 35.82 53.63
N LEU A 4 -0.28 34.73 53.30
CA LEU A 4 -0.75 34.33 51.96
C LEU A 4 0.28 34.43 50.80
N LYS A 5 0.73 33.29 50.24
CA LYS A 5 0.50 32.87 48.83
C LYS A 5 1.53 31.85 48.31
N THR A 6 1.00 30.65 48.01
CA THR A 6 1.18 29.88 46.77
C THR A 6 2.60 29.49 46.32
N LEU A 7 2.90 28.19 46.23
CA LEU A 7 3.33 27.55 44.96
C LEU A 7 3.30 26.00 45.08
N ILE A 8 2.26 25.38 44.52
CA ILE A 8 2.29 24.51 43.32
C ILE A 8 2.79 23.09 43.59
N ILE A 9 1.80 22.18 43.60
CA ILE A 9 1.90 20.74 43.39
C ILE A 9 2.59 20.50 42.04
N VAL A 10 3.76 19.86 42.03
CA VAL A 10 4.27 19.19 40.82
C VAL A 10 3.95 17.71 40.97
N PHE A 11 2.78 17.35 40.46
CA PHE A 11 2.45 15.98 40.12
C PHE A 11 3.38 15.60 38.98
N ALA A 12 4.41 14.78 39.23
CA ALA A 12 5.19 14.18 38.17
C ALA A 12 4.30 13.14 37.47
N ILE A 13 3.45 13.62 36.56
CA ILE A 13 2.89 12.81 35.49
C ILE A 13 4.12 12.37 34.70
N PHE A 14 4.58 11.13 34.92
CA PHE A 14 5.34 10.44 33.89
C PHE A 14 4.38 10.25 32.72
N SER A 15 4.25 11.29 31.89
CA SER A 15 3.87 11.11 30.51
C SER A 15 5.05 10.35 29.91
N SER A 16 4.97 9.03 29.90
CA SER A 16 5.77 8.25 28.98
C SER A 16 5.54 8.86 27.61
N GLU A 17 6.54 9.56 27.09
CA GLU A 17 6.52 10.02 25.71
C GLU A 17 6.19 8.80 24.85
N LEU A 18 5.09 8.91 24.11
CA LEU A 18 4.68 7.91 23.14
C LEU A 18 5.80 7.81 22.13
N VAL A 19 6.59 6.74 22.23
CA VAL A 19 7.52 6.33 21.17
C VAL A 19 6.64 5.89 19.99
N TYR A 20 6.38 6.83 19.09
CA TYR A 20 5.68 6.60 17.83
C TYR A 20 6.60 5.88 16.85
N SER A 21 6.04 4.91 16.14
CA SER A 21 6.79 3.79 15.62
C SER A 21 6.10 3.17 14.36
N TYR A 22 6.46 3.57 13.11
CA TYR A 22 6.74 2.78 11.85
C TYR A 22 7.03 3.63 10.59
N PRO A 23 8.13 3.53 9.79
CA PRO A 23 9.00 2.40 9.37
C PRO A 23 10.13 1.91 10.28
N ILE A 24 10.61 0.69 10.00
CA ILE A 24 11.34 -0.30 10.85
C ILE A 24 10.81 -0.47 12.28
N ASP A 25 10.63 0.65 12.97
CA ASP A 25 10.36 0.82 14.38
C ASP A 25 8.92 0.51 14.79
N GLY A 26 8.12 -0.18 13.98
CA GLY A 26 6.68 0.12 14.01
C GLY A 26 5.69 -0.96 13.73
N TYR A 27 6.17 -2.12 14.10
CA TYR A 27 5.35 -3.13 14.70
C TYR A 27 4.26 -2.59 15.66
N LEU A 28 4.54 -1.67 16.59
CA LEU A 28 3.52 -1.23 17.57
C LEU A 28 2.30 -0.56 16.92
N LEU A 29 2.52 0.26 15.88
CA LEU A 29 1.45 0.95 15.18
C LEU A 29 0.66 0.04 14.23
N THR A 30 1.26 -1.04 13.72
CA THR A 30 0.71 -1.81 12.58
C THR A 30 0.46 -3.30 12.86
N ASN A 31 1.09 -3.87 13.88
CA ASN A 31 1.22 -5.30 14.14
C ASN A 31 1.83 -6.13 12.97
N ILE A 32 2.49 -5.51 11.99
CA ILE A 32 3.13 -6.28 10.92
C ILE A 32 4.38 -6.97 11.50
N ARG A 33 4.32 -8.29 11.65
CA ARG A 33 5.30 -9.06 12.44
C ARG A 33 6.71 -9.03 11.86
N ARG A 34 6.84 -9.02 10.52
CA ARG A 34 8.17 -8.92 9.90
C ARG A 34 8.95 -7.65 10.28
N LEU A 35 8.28 -6.60 10.75
CA LEU A 35 8.91 -5.35 11.17
C LEU A 35 9.55 -5.49 12.53
N LEU A 36 8.87 -6.18 13.45
CA LEU A 36 9.44 -6.55 14.74
C LEU A 36 10.74 -7.32 14.56
N ARG A 37 10.77 -8.29 13.63
CA ARG A 37 12.00 -9.02 13.33
C ARG A 37 13.15 -8.08 12.94
N ILE A 38 12.89 -7.10 12.07
CA ILE A 38 13.94 -6.18 11.63
C ILE A 38 14.38 -5.28 12.80
N GLN A 39 13.45 -4.83 13.64
CA GLN A 39 13.80 -4.10 14.87
C GLN A 39 14.67 -4.95 15.81
N LEU A 40 14.30 -6.20 16.06
CA LEU A 40 15.07 -7.11 16.92
C LEU A 40 16.47 -7.40 16.37
N ILE A 41 16.66 -7.40 15.04
CA ILE A 41 17.99 -7.50 14.42
C ILE A 41 18.82 -6.25 14.71
N LEU A 42 18.24 -5.05 14.53
CA LEU A 42 18.95 -3.80 14.81
C LEU A 42 19.25 -3.60 16.30
N ASP A 43 18.39 -4.09 17.18
CA ASP A 43 18.59 -4.10 18.63
C ASP A 43 19.66 -5.12 19.08
N GLY A 44 20.18 -5.95 18.16
CA GLY A 44 21.12 -7.03 18.47
C GLY A 44 20.50 -8.24 19.18
N LYS A 45 19.16 -8.30 19.30
CA LYS A 45 18.41 -9.38 19.96
C LYS A 45 18.27 -10.62 19.08
N ILE A 46 18.29 -10.45 17.76
CA ILE A 46 18.34 -11.54 16.78
C ILE A 46 19.62 -11.39 15.97
N LYS A 47 20.44 -12.45 15.94
CA LYS A 47 21.66 -12.49 15.14
C LYS A 47 21.32 -12.85 13.69
N ASP A 48 21.23 -11.84 12.83
CA ASP A 48 21.01 -11.99 11.39
C ASP A 48 21.60 -10.80 10.62
N LYS A 49 21.56 -10.82 9.29
CA LYS A 49 22.05 -9.74 8.42
C LYS A 49 21.17 -8.49 8.58
N GLU A 50 21.81 -7.39 8.96
CA GLU A 50 21.14 -6.09 9.01
C GLU A 50 20.67 -5.65 7.61
N PRO A 51 19.51 -4.99 7.50
CA PRO A 51 19.07 -4.38 6.25
C PRO A 51 20.04 -3.29 5.79
N ILE A 52 20.05 -3.00 4.48
CA ILE A 52 20.81 -1.87 3.92
C ILE A 52 20.38 -0.56 4.59
N LYS A 53 21.27 0.45 4.66
CA LYS A 53 21.00 1.72 5.37
C LYS A 53 19.67 2.37 5.00
N GLY A 54 19.31 2.38 3.71
CA GLY A 54 18.05 2.96 3.25
C GLY A 54 16.79 2.25 3.76
N ALA A 55 16.88 0.95 4.09
CA ALA A 55 15.79 0.16 4.64
C ALA A 55 15.71 0.21 6.18
N ARG A 56 16.52 1.07 6.83
CA ARG A 56 16.49 1.35 8.28
C ARG A 56 15.74 2.63 8.65
N LYS A 57 15.17 3.33 7.66
CA LYS A 57 14.48 4.60 7.89
C LYS A 57 13.24 4.42 8.79
N SER A 58 12.97 5.44 9.61
CA SER A 58 11.89 5.55 10.61
C SER A 58 10.66 6.32 10.10
N ILE A 59 9.55 6.31 10.85
CA ILE A 59 8.36 7.14 10.53
C ILE A 59 8.69 8.60 10.39
N ASN A 60 9.63 9.06 11.20
CA ASN A 60 10.06 10.44 11.20
C ASN A 60 10.94 10.77 9.98
N ASP A 61 11.42 9.75 9.26
CA ASP A 61 12.13 9.91 7.98
C ASP A 61 11.20 9.96 6.76
N ILE A 62 9.91 9.69 6.92
CA ILE A 62 8.93 9.85 5.84
C ILE A 62 8.78 11.34 5.55
N LYS A 63 9.16 11.72 4.34
CA LYS A 63 9.03 13.10 3.84
C LYS A 63 8.21 13.07 2.57
N LEU A 64 7.02 13.67 2.63
CA LEU A 64 6.22 13.90 1.44
C LEU A 64 6.93 14.95 0.57
N ASN A 65 7.12 14.62 -0.70
CA ASN A 65 7.55 15.57 -1.72
C ASN A 65 6.31 16.05 -2.49
N LEU A 66 6.48 17.04 -3.36
CA LEU A 66 5.39 17.52 -4.23
C LEU A 66 4.18 18.07 -3.47
N THR A 67 4.40 18.76 -2.35
CA THR A 67 3.33 19.44 -1.59
C THR A 67 3.16 20.90 -2.01
N ASN A 68 1.99 21.46 -1.76
CA ASN A 68 1.62 22.85 -2.06
C ASN A 68 1.71 23.14 -3.57
N SER A 69 2.16 24.35 -3.92
CA SER A 69 2.39 24.81 -5.30
C SER A 69 3.38 23.98 -6.13
N LYS A 70 4.04 22.96 -5.53
CA LYS A 70 4.94 22.04 -6.25
C LYS A 70 4.27 20.75 -6.71
N GLY A 71 3.04 20.45 -6.28
CA GLY A 71 2.41 19.18 -6.65
C GLY A 71 1.04 18.88 -6.05
N ASP A 72 0.29 19.88 -5.55
CA ASP A 72 -1.13 19.70 -5.22
C ASP A 72 -1.98 19.37 -6.46
N SER A 73 -1.45 19.62 -7.66
CA SER A 73 -1.95 19.08 -8.92
C SER A 73 -0.78 18.76 -9.87
N LEU A 74 -0.76 17.53 -10.39
CA LEU A 74 0.12 17.10 -11.50
C LEU A 74 -0.60 17.20 -12.86
N ALA A 75 -1.76 17.87 -12.93
CA ALA A 75 -2.52 18.02 -14.17
C ALA A 75 -1.71 18.73 -15.27
N SER A 76 -0.68 19.50 -14.90
CA SER A 76 0.27 20.09 -15.84
C SER A 76 1.71 19.76 -15.46
N PHE A 77 2.43 19.07 -16.35
CA PHE A 77 3.86 18.88 -16.24
C PHE A 77 4.63 20.13 -16.71
N PRO A 78 5.83 20.40 -16.16
CA PRO A 78 6.75 21.37 -16.76
C PRO A 78 7.05 20.99 -18.22
N LYS A 79 7.26 22.00 -19.08
CA LYS A 79 7.81 21.74 -20.43
C LYS A 79 9.12 20.96 -20.32
N VAL A 80 9.37 20.11 -21.32
CA VAL A 80 10.61 19.32 -21.42
C VAL A 80 11.83 20.23 -21.28
N ASP A 81 12.71 19.90 -20.35
CA ASP A 81 13.96 20.60 -20.09
C ASP A 81 15.04 20.10 -21.04
N ALA A 82 15.52 20.95 -21.94
CA ALA A 82 16.45 20.56 -23.00
C ALA A 82 17.76 19.93 -22.47
N VAL A 83 18.26 20.40 -21.32
CA VAL A 83 19.50 19.88 -20.73
C VAL A 83 19.27 18.49 -20.14
N LEU A 84 18.18 18.31 -19.40
CA LEU A 84 17.78 17.02 -18.85
C LEU A 84 17.45 16.02 -19.97
N GLN A 85 16.75 16.47 -21.01
CA GLN A 85 16.42 15.65 -22.17
C GLN A 85 17.68 15.17 -22.92
N LYS A 86 18.66 16.05 -23.14
CA LYS A 86 19.94 15.66 -23.74
C LYS A 86 20.65 14.60 -22.91
N ARG A 87 20.66 14.75 -21.58
CA ARG A 87 21.23 13.76 -20.66
C ARG A 87 20.46 12.44 -20.71
N LEU A 88 19.12 12.49 -20.71
CA LEU A 88 18.28 11.31 -20.84
C LEU A 88 18.63 10.58 -22.14
N ASN A 89 18.60 11.26 -23.29
CA ASN A 89 18.94 10.67 -24.59
C ASN A 89 20.33 10.03 -24.62
N SER A 90 21.32 10.63 -23.93
CA SER A 90 22.69 10.09 -23.86
C SER A 90 22.83 8.77 -23.09
N LEU A 91 21.81 8.36 -22.31
CA LEU A 91 21.79 7.05 -21.64
C LEU A 91 21.38 5.90 -22.58
N PHE A 92 20.82 6.22 -23.76
CA PHE A 92 20.22 5.25 -24.69
C PHE A 92 20.92 5.10 -26.05
N PRO A 93 22.25 5.28 -26.21
CA PRO A 93 22.87 5.25 -27.53
C PRO A 93 22.69 3.89 -28.25
N ASN A 94 22.47 2.80 -27.49
CA ASN A 94 22.32 1.43 -28.02
C ASN A 94 21.10 0.66 -27.43
N LEU A 95 20.15 1.35 -26.80
CA LEU A 95 18.96 0.71 -26.23
C LEU A 95 17.84 0.68 -27.27
N ASN A 96 17.12 -0.46 -27.32
CA ASN A 96 16.01 -0.67 -28.24
C ASN A 96 14.97 0.47 -28.14
N GLU A 97 14.39 0.88 -29.26
CA GLU A 97 13.36 1.94 -29.29
C GLU A 97 12.08 1.58 -28.51
N SER A 98 11.98 0.33 -28.02
CA SER A 98 10.88 -0.17 -27.19
C SER A 98 10.80 0.39 -25.78
N TYR A 99 11.82 1.08 -25.28
CA TYR A 99 11.81 1.67 -23.93
C TYR A 99 11.12 3.03 -23.89
N SER A 100 10.17 3.17 -22.95
CA SER A 100 9.57 4.44 -22.56
C SER A 100 10.05 4.87 -21.19
N ILE A 101 10.32 6.17 -21.04
CA ILE A 101 10.86 6.74 -19.81
C ILE A 101 10.24 8.11 -19.56
N CYS A 102 9.93 8.36 -18.30
CA CYS A 102 9.48 9.65 -17.79
C CYS A 102 10.33 10.01 -16.57
N VAL A 103 10.94 11.20 -16.56
CA VAL A 103 11.75 11.70 -15.45
C VAL A 103 11.23 13.05 -15.00
N LEU A 104 10.78 13.10 -13.74
CA LEU A 104 10.45 14.33 -13.04
C LEU A 104 11.52 14.60 -11.98
N ASP A 105 12.37 15.61 -12.20
CA ASP A 105 13.37 16.05 -11.23
C ASP A 105 12.71 16.99 -10.21
N VAL A 106 12.54 16.48 -8.99
CA VAL A 106 11.89 17.17 -7.86
C VAL A 106 12.88 17.61 -6.78
N THR A 107 14.15 17.80 -7.15
CA THR A 107 15.22 18.14 -6.20
C THR A 107 14.89 19.36 -5.35
N LYS A 108 14.98 19.23 -4.02
CA LYS A 108 14.74 20.33 -3.07
C LYS A 108 15.62 21.54 -3.40
N GLY A 109 15.01 22.73 -3.41
CA GLY A 109 15.70 23.99 -3.73
C GLY A 109 15.92 24.25 -5.22
N LYS A 110 15.56 23.32 -6.11
CA LYS A 110 15.62 23.50 -7.57
C LYS A 110 14.22 23.64 -8.16
N LYS A 111 14.15 24.23 -9.36
CA LYS A 111 12.94 24.20 -10.19
C LYS A 111 12.71 22.78 -10.67
N THR A 112 11.44 22.35 -10.66
CA THR A 112 11.05 21.05 -11.21
C THR A 112 11.40 21.00 -12.70
N ARG A 113 12.03 19.91 -13.14
CA ARG A 113 12.37 19.67 -14.55
C ARG A 113 11.78 18.37 -15.02
N TYR A 114 11.44 18.31 -16.31
CA TYR A 114 10.81 17.17 -16.93
C TYR A 114 11.59 16.71 -18.16
N ALA A 115 11.68 15.40 -18.37
CA ALA A 115 12.21 14.80 -19.59
C ALA A 115 11.50 13.48 -19.84
N GLU A 116 11.38 13.11 -21.11
CA GLU A 116 10.59 11.96 -21.52
C GLU A 116 11.17 11.25 -22.75
N ARG A 117 10.77 10.01 -22.95
CA ARG A 117 11.02 9.22 -24.16
C ARG A 117 9.83 8.31 -24.37
N GLN A 118 9.24 8.33 -25.57
CA GLN A 118 8.12 7.47 -25.95
C GLN A 118 6.96 7.53 -24.94
N SER A 119 6.60 8.74 -24.49
CA SER A 119 5.65 8.95 -23.37
C SER A 119 4.22 8.49 -23.66
N GLU A 120 3.83 8.42 -24.94
CA GLU A 120 2.50 7.98 -25.37
C GLU A 120 2.39 6.46 -25.60
N ARG A 121 3.50 5.73 -25.54
CA ARG A 121 3.50 4.29 -25.78
C ARG A 121 2.89 3.54 -24.60
N ARG A 122 2.01 2.58 -24.90
CA ARG A 122 1.28 1.79 -23.91
C ARG A 122 1.98 0.48 -23.58
N PHE A 123 1.88 0.07 -22.32
CA PHE A 123 2.46 -1.17 -21.79
C PHE A 123 1.48 -1.81 -20.81
N VAL A 124 1.54 -3.15 -20.72
CA VAL A 124 0.92 -3.87 -19.61
C VAL A 124 1.72 -3.55 -18.35
N PRO A 125 1.12 -2.96 -17.32
CA PRO A 125 1.87 -2.42 -16.17
C PRO A 125 2.39 -3.50 -15.21
N GLY A 126 1.90 -4.73 -15.36
CA GLY A 126 2.25 -5.85 -14.49
C GLY A 126 1.99 -5.52 -13.02
N SER A 127 2.99 -5.73 -12.17
CA SER A 127 2.85 -5.52 -10.73
C SER A 127 2.66 -4.06 -10.30
N VAL A 128 2.96 -3.08 -11.16
CA VAL A 128 2.63 -1.66 -10.89
C VAL A 128 1.12 -1.49 -10.71
N GLY A 129 0.31 -2.39 -11.29
CA GLY A 129 -1.13 -2.57 -11.07
C GLY A 129 -1.57 -2.49 -9.60
N LYS A 130 -0.74 -2.99 -8.68
CA LYS A 130 -1.05 -3.05 -7.24
C LYS A 130 -1.15 -1.67 -6.58
N LEU A 131 -0.61 -0.62 -7.20
CA LEU A 131 -0.79 0.76 -6.72
C LEU A 131 -2.24 1.24 -6.87
N ALA A 132 -2.97 0.78 -7.89
CA ALA A 132 -4.39 1.06 -8.03
C ALA A 132 -5.21 0.40 -6.91
N ILE A 133 -4.84 -0.83 -6.51
CA ILE A 133 -5.43 -1.49 -5.33
C ILE A 133 -5.12 -0.70 -4.05
N LEU A 134 -3.91 -0.18 -3.90
CA LEU A 134 -3.55 0.64 -2.74
C LEU A 134 -4.33 1.96 -2.69
N ALA A 135 -4.52 2.62 -3.83
CA ALA A 135 -5.35 3.82 -3.95
C ALA A 135 -6.83 3.52 -3.60
N GLY A 136 -7.34 2.37 -4.07
CA GLY A 136 -8.65 1.84 -3.67
C GLY A 136 -8.77 1.60 -2.18
N LEU A 137 -7.78 0.94 -1.57
CA LEU A 137 -7.76 0.68 -0.13
C LEU A 137 -7.88 1.99 0.68
N PHE A 138 -7.08 3.00 0.33
CA PHE A 138 -7.15 4.30 1.00
C PHE A 138 -8.49 5.00 0.79
N THR A 139 -9.07 4.88 -0.40
CA THR A 139 -10.38 5.46 -0.72
C THR A 139 -11.52 4.79 0.05
N GLU A 140 -11.55 3.46 0.13
CA GLU A 140 -12.57 2.74 0.89
C GLU A 140 -12.43 3.00 2.40
N LEU A 141 -11.21 2.99 2.94
CA LEU A 141 -10.98 3.34 4.34
C LEU A 141 -11.40 4.78 4.67
N GLN A 142 -11.11 5.74 3.79
CA GLN A 142 -11.59 7.11 3.91
C GLN A 142 -13.12 7.18 3.85
N THR A 143 -13.76 6.37 3.02
CA THR A 143 -15.23 6.30 2.93
C THR A 143 -15.86 5.74 4.21
N LEU A 144 -15.29 4.67 4.76
CA LEU A 144 -15.75 4.06 6.02
C LEU A 144 -15.54 4.96 7.23
N CYS A 145 -14.38 5.61 7.29
CA CYS A 145 -13.93 6.42 8.42
C CYS A 145 -13.49 7.83 7.96
N PRO A 146 -14.42 8.70 7.54
CA PRO A 146 -14.07 9.96 6.86
C PRO A 146 -13.26 10.93 7.72
N ASN A 147 -13.47 10.90 9.03
CA ASN A 147 -12.89 11.89 9.95
C ASN A 147 -11.94 11.27 10.97
N SER A 148 -11.47 10.03 10.76
CA SER A 148 -10.58 9.38 11.73
C SER A 148 -9.53 8.52 11.05
N PHE A 149 -8.28 9.00 11.09
CA PHE A 149 -7.12 8.24 10.67
C PHE A 149 -6.90 7.01 11.57
N GLU A 150 -7.03 7.18 12.88
CA GLU A 150 -6.85 6.07 13.84
C GLU A 150 -7.83 4.92 13.61
N LYS A 151 -9.11 5.20 13.32
CA LYS A 151 -10.07 4.13 12.97
C LYS A 151 -9.70 3.39 11.69
N ARG A 152 -9.14 4.07 10.68
CA ARG A 152 -8.66 3.40 9.46
C ARG A 152 -7.52 2.45 9.77
N ARG A 153 -6.59 2.88 10.63
CA ARG A 153 -5.46 2.06 11.06
C ARG A 153 -5.92 0.90 11.93
N GLU A 154 -6.90 1.12 12.79
CA GLU A 154 -7.50 0.07 13.62
C GLU A 154 -8.12 -1.03 12.76
N ILE A 155 -8.88 -0.67 11.71
CA ILE A 155 -9.40 -1.64 10.75
C ILE A 155 -8.25 -2.46 10.14
N LEU A 156 -7.21 -1.79 9.63
CA LEU A 156 -6.07 -2.47 9.00
C LEU A 156 -5.34 -3.42 9.97
N LYS A 157 -5.23 -3.03 11.25
CA LYS A 157 -4.51 -3.76 12.31
C LYS A 157 -5.31 -4.94 12.86
N THR A 158 -6.62 -4.79 12.99
CA THR A 158 -7.50 -5.75 13.71
C THR A 158 -8.26 -6.68 12.77
N ARG A 159 -8.43 -6.32 11.49
CA ARG A 159 -9.02 -7.22 10.50
C ARG A 159 -8.01 -8.28 10.11
N PHE A 160 -8.22 -9.50 10.61
CA PHE A 160 -7.51 -10.69 10.15
C PHE A 160 -8.35 -11.42 9.10
N THR A 161 -7.70 -11.74 7.98
CA THR A 161 -8.35 -12.40 6.84
C THR A 161 -7.54 -13.63 6.45
N LYS A 162 -8.25 -14.75 6.28
CA LYS A 162 -7.71 -15.98 5.73
C LYS A 162 -7.49 -15.85 4.22
N ALA A 163 -6.39 -16.39 3.73
CA ALA A 163 -6.06 -16.44 2.31
C ALA A 163 -7.16 -17.14 1.49
N GLY A 164 -7.57 -18.34 1.89
CA GLY A 164 -8.53 -19.15 1.18
C GLY A 164 -8.17 -19.35 -0.31
N LYS A 165 -9.17 -19.61 -1.14
CA LYS A 165 -8.97 -19.82 -2.59
C LYS A 165 -8.44 -18.56 -3.30
N TRP A 166 -8.72 -17.37 -2.77
CA TRP A 166 -8.31 -16.08 -3.36
C TRP A 166 -6.79 -15.94 -3.54
N ALA A 167 -5.99 -16.63 -2.72
CA ALA A 167 -4.54 -16.56 -2.81
C ALA A 167 -3.91 -17.50 -3.85
N ILE A 168 -4.70 -18.33 -4.55
CA ILE A 168 -4.19 -19.43 -5.37
C ILE A 168 -4.49 -19.20 -6.87
N VAL A 169 -3.61 -19.56 -7.81
CA VAL A 169 -2.22 -19.98 -7.62
C VAL A 169 -1.33 -18.75 -7.42
N ASN A 170 -0.29 -18.87 -6.59
CA ASN A 170 0.74 -17.85 -6.39
C ASN A 170 2.14 -18.45 -6.42
N ILE A 171 3.12 -17.63 -6.82
CA ILE A 171 4.53 -18.01 -6.93
C ILE A 171 5.44 -17.18 -6.02
N HIS A 172 4.94 -16.08 -5.48
CA HIS A 172 5.73 -15.18 -4.64
C HIS A 172 5.75 -15.68 -3.20
N THR A 173 6.94 -15.76 -2.62
CA THR A 173 7.08 -16.06 -1.19
C THR A 173 6.88 -14.80 -0.35
N VAL A 174 6.26 -14.96 0.81
CA VAL A 174 6.07 -13.89 1.80
C VAL A 174 6.77 -14.25 3.12
N PRO A 175 7.19 -13.26 3.92
CA PRO A 175 7.84 -13.50 5.21
C PRO A 175 6.84 -13.90 6.29
N PHE A 176 7.13 -14.99 6.99
CA PHE A 176 6.46 -15.40 8.21
C PHE A 176 7.40 -15.16 9.38
N PHE A 177 6.93 -14.43 10.40
CA PHE A 177 7.66 -14.22 11.63
C PHE A 177 6.72 -14.42 12.82
N ASP A 178 7.16 -15.23 13.76
CA ASP A 178 6.48 -15.44 15.03
C ASP A 178 7.17 -14.57 16.12
N PRO A 179 6.46 -13.57 16.69
CA PRO A 179 6.99 -12.72 17.76
C PRO A 179 7.39 -13.46 19.03
N GLU A 180 6.78 -14.61 19.35
CA GLU A 180 7.01 -15.34 20.59
C GLU A 180 8.19 -16.30 20.45
N THR A 181 8.20 -17.09 19.37
CA THR A 181 9.25 -18.10 19.14
C THR A 181 10.45 -17.56 18.38
N HIS A 182 10.37 -16.34 17.85
CA HIS A 182 11.32 -15.72 16.92
C HIS A 182 11.56 -16.53 15.64
N LYS A 183 10.71 -17.51 15.34
CA LYS A 183 10.83 -18.33 14.13
C LYS A 183 10.54 -17.49 12.90
N PHE A 184 11.48 -17.51 11.95
CA PHE A 184 11.36 -16.82 10.68
C PHE A 184 11.52 -17.80 9.52
N PHE A 185 10.65 -17.69 8.52
CA PHE A 185 10.82 -18.38 7.24
C PHE A 185 10.09 -17.62 6.13
N LYS A 186 10.36 -18.01 4.88
CA LYS A 186 9.63 -17.52 3.70
C LYS A 186 9.06 -18.70 2.94
N ARG A 187 7.80 -18.60 2.55
CA ARG A 187 7.15 -19.55 1.64
C ARG A 187 6.02 -18.88 0.86
N THR A 188 5.52 -19.57 -0.15
CA THR A 188 4.29 -19.17 -0.84
C THR A 188 3.11 -19.24 0.11
N VAL A 189 2.14 -18.36 -0.12
CA VAL A 189 0.89 -18.30 0.67
C VAL A 189 0.07 -19.56 0.38
N GLN A 190 -0.43 -20.17 1.44
CA GLN A 190 -1.35 -21.31 1.41
C GLN A 190 -2.76 -20.86 1.83
N GLN A 191 -3.78 -21.67 1.55
CA GLN A 191 -5.17 -21.29 1.79
C GLN A 191 -5.48 -21.06 3.27
N GLU A 192 -4.77 -21.73 4.15
CA GLU A 192 -4.91 -21.67 5.60
C GLU A 192 -4.28 -20.44 6.24
N ASP A 193 -3.43 -19.72 5.53
CA ASP A 193 -2.71 -18.58 6.07
C ASP A 193 -3.65 -17.45 6.47
N VAL A 194 -3.38 -16.88 7.64
CA VAL A 194 -4.12 -15.75 8.19
C VAL A 194 -3.14 -14.64 8.54
N PHE A 195 -3.44 -13.46 8.02
CA PHE A 195 -2.69 -12.24 8.27
C PHE A 195 -3.65 -11.09 8.55
N SER A 196 -3.16 -10.07 9.27
CA SER A 196 -3.88 -8.80 9.35
C SER A 196 -3.97 -8.14 7.97
N LEU A 197 -4.93 -7.25 7.76
CA LEU A 197 -5.05 -6.50 6.52
C LEU A 197 -3.83 -5.60 6.27
N TYR A 198 -3.17 -5.12 7.34
CA TYR A 198 -1.86 -4.48 7.25
C TYR A 198 -0.79 -5.41 6.68
N GLU A 199 -0.68 -6.64 7.17
CA GLU A 199 0.28 -7.62 6.68
C GLU A 199 -0.01 -8.03 5.22
N TRP A 200 -1.28 -8.20 4.85
CA TRP A 200 -1.65 -8.41 3.45
C TRP A 200 -1.26 -7.22 2.56
N THR A 201 -1.54 -6.00 3.00
CA THR A 201 -1.16 -4.78 2.26
C THR A 201 0.36 -4.66 2.14
N ASP A 202 1.09 -4.96 3.20
CA ASP A 202 2.54 -4.99 3.22
C ASP A 202 3.09 -6.05 2.25
N HIS A 203 2.61 -7.28 2.29
CA HIS A 203 3.05 -8.34 1.36
C HIS A 203 2.73 -8.01 -0.10
N MET A 204 1.61 -7.33 -0.36
CA MET A 204 1.25 -6.84 -1.68
C MET A 204 2.29 -5.84 -2.21
N ILE A 205 2.79 -4.93 -1.38
CA ILE A 205 3.68 -3.85 -1.83
C ILE A 205 5.17 -4.20 -1.69
N SER A 206 5.58 -4.81 -0.58
CA SER A 206 6.99 -5.03 -0.24
C SER A 206 7.63 -6.16 -1.04
N VAL A 207 6.87 -7.22 -1.33
CA VAL A 207 7.34 -8.39 -2.09
C VAL A 207 6.49 -8.65 -3.34
N SER A 208 5.63 -7.68 -3.69
CA SER A 208 4.78 -7.73 -4.88
C SER A 208 3.89 -8.98 -4.95
N SER A 209 3.40 -9.47 -3.80
CA SER A 209 2.64 -10.74 -3.77
C SER A 209 1.30 -10.63 -4.49
N ASN A 210 1.10 -11.44 -5.53
CA ASN A 210 -0.17 -11.57 -6.25
C ASN A 210 -1.29 -12.16 -5.38
N ALA A 211 -0.95 -13.09 -4.49
CA ALA A 211 -1.88 -13.62 -3.49
C ALA A 211 -2.40 -12.47 -2.62
N ALA A 212 -1.49 -11.71 -2.03
CA ALA A 212 -1.84 -10.59 -1.16
C ALA A 212 -2.64 -9.51 -1.91
N ALA A 213 -2.27 -9.19 -3.16
CA ALA A 213 -3.05 -8.27 -3.99
C ALA A 213 -4.51 -8.71 -4.17
N SER A 214 -4.74 -10.01 -4.41
CA SER A 214 -6.09 -10.56 -4.58
C SER A 214 -6.89 -10.54 -3.27
N ILE A 215 -6.23 -10.76 -2.12
CA ILE A 215 -6.87 -10.65 -0.80
C ILE A 215 -7.24 -9.20 -0.49
N VAL A 216 -6.33 -8.26 -0.69
CA VAL A 216 -6.60 -6.84 -0.44
C VAL A 216 -7.75 -6.39 -1.32
N TRP A 217 -7.72 -6.69 -2.63
CA TRP A 217 -8.81 -6.34 -3.55
C TRP A 217 -10.16 -6.96 -3.14
N LYS A 218 -10.19 -8.22 -2.69
CA LYS A 218 -11.39 -8.83 -2.11
C LYS A 218 -11.91 -8.01 -0.92
N GLU A 219 -11.05 -7.58 -0.02
CA GLU A 219 -11.45 -6.75 1.12
C GLU A 219 -11.98 -5.38 0.67
N LEU A 220 -11.45 -4.77 -0.41
CA LEU A 220 -12.02 -3.54 -0.98
C LEU A 220 -13.46 -3.75 -1.46
N ILE A 221 -13.74 -4.87 -2.14
CA ILE A 221 -15.11 -5.22 -2.57
C ILE A 221 -16.02 -5.30 -1.35
N LEU A 222 -15.58 -5.97 -0.28
CA LEU A 222 -16.36 -6.10 0.96
C LEU A 222 -16.57 -4.75 1.66
N MET A 223 -15.55 -3.89 1.71
CA MET A 223 -15.67 -2.53 2.26
C MET A 223 -16.73 -1.73 1.49
N ARG A 224 -16.68 -1.77 0.15
CA ARG A 224 -17.62 -1.05 -0.72
C ARG A 224 -19.05 -1.57 -0.55
N THR A 225 -19.22 -2.88 -0.54
CA THR A 225 -20.54 -3.53 -0.44
C THR A 225 -21.19 -3.31 0.92
N PHE A 226 -20.43 -3.52 2.01
CA PHE A 226 -21.00 -3.55 3.35
C PHE A 226 -20.93 -2.21 4.08
N GLY A 227 -20.11 -1.26 3.62
CA GLY A 227 -20.00 0.07 4.20
C GLY A 227 -19.78 -0.01 5.71
N LYS A 228 -20.63 0.67 6.48
CA LYS A 228 -20.57 0.68 7.96
C LYS A 228 -20.71 -0.70 8.62
N ASN A 229 -21.22 -1.71 7.90
CA ASN A 229 -21.32 -3.09 8.37
C ASN A 229 -20.05 -3.91 8.11
N TYR A 230 -19.02 -3.33 7.50
CA TYR A 230 -17.69 -3.92 7.38
C TYR A 230 -16.89 -3.69 8.68
N PRO A 231 -16.14 -4.68 9.18
CA PRO A 231 -15.94 -6.02 8.63
C PRO A 231 -17.13 -6.96 8.89
N VAL A 232 -17.29 -7.96 8.01
CA VAL A 232 -18.34 -8.99 8.11
C VAL A 232 -17.78 -10.34 8.57
N SER A 233 -18.66 -11.24 9.02
CA SER A 233 -18.28 -12.62 9.37
C SER A 233 -17.87 -13.42 8.14
N VAL A 234 -17.15 -14.54 8.36
CA VAL A 234 -16.69 -15.41 7.27
C VAL A 234 -17.87 -16.03 6.50
N GLU A 235 -18.95 -16.34 7.21
CA GLU A 235 -20.18 -16.89 6.63
C GLU A 235 -20.85 -15.87 5.72
N LYS A 236 -20.95 -14.62 6.18
CA LYS A 236 -21.56 -13.53 5.40
C LYS A 236 -20.70 -13.14 4.18
N GLU A 237 -19.38 -13.17 4.32
CA GLU A 237 -18.45 -13.02 3.19
C GLU A 237 -18.68 -14.13 2.15
N ALA A 238 -18.71 -15.39 2.58
CA ALA A 238 -18.89 -16.53 1.69
C ALA A 238 -20.26 -16.50 1.00
N GLU A 239 -21.33 -16.18 1.74
CA GLU A 239 -22.67 -16.04 1.21
C GLU A 239 -22.75 -14.95 0.13
N PHE A 240 -22.15 -13.79 0.38
CA PHE A 240 -22.10 -12.69 -0.58
C PHE A 240 -21.47 -13.13 -1.91
N PHE A 241 -20.24 -13.66 -1.87
CA PHE A 241 -19.57 -14.07 -3.11
C PHE A 241 -20.23 -15.27 -3.81
N ALA A 242 -21.01 -16.08 -3.09
CA ALA A 242 -21.77 -17.19 -3.68
C ALA A 242 -23.08 -16.74 -4.35
N LYS A 243 -23.78 -15.76 -3.77
CA LYS A 243 -25.12 -15.35 -4.20
C LYS A 243 -25.11 -14.14 -5.13
N THR A 244 -24.09 -13.28 -5.07
CA THR A 244 -24.04 -12.07 -5.89
C THR A 244 -23.77 -12.42 -7.36
N PRO A 245 -24.56 -11.88 -8.31
CA PRO A 245 -24.33 -12.08 -9.74
C PRO A 245 -22.92 -11.69 -10.17
N LYS A 246 -22.33 -12.50 -11.06
CA LYS A 246 -20.95 -12.29 -11.56
C LYS A 246 -20.73 -10.92 -12.19
N LYS A 247 -21.76 -10.38 -12.85
CA LYS A 247 -21.74 -9.04 -13.45
C LYS A 247 -21.57 -7.95 -12.38
N GLU A 248 -22.35 -8.04 -11.31
CA GLU A 248 -22.30 -7.09 -10.20
C GLU A 248 -20.95 -7.17 -9.45
N LEU A 249 -20.46 -8.38 -9.19
CA LEU A 249 -19.13 -8.57 -8.57
C LEU A 249 -18.02 -7.92 -9.40
N LYS A 250 -18.07 -8.07 -10.73
CA LYS A 250 -17.12 -7.46 -11.65
C LYS A 250 -17.18 -5.93 -11.60
N GLU A 251 -18.39 -5.36 -11.69
CA GLU A 251 -18.60 -3.90 -11.65
C GLU A 251 -18.05 -3.29 -10.35
N ILE A 252 -18.35 -3.90 -9.19
CA ILE A 252 -17.81 -3.45 -7.91
C ILE A 252 -16.29 -3.57 -7.89
N ALA A 253 -15.75 -4.72 -8.32
CA ALA A 253 -14.31 -4.96 -8.31
C ALA A 253 -13.55 -3.96 -9.18
N MET A 254 -14.03 -3.62 -10.37
CA MET A 254 -13.38 -2.64 -11.23
C MET A 254 -13.51 -1.22 -10.68
N SER A 255 -14.68 -0.87 -10.13
CA SER A 255 -14.94 0.43 -9.52
C SER A 255 -13.98 0.72 -8.36
N VAL A 256 -13.77 -0.24 -7.44
CA VAL A 256 -12.94 0.01 -6.24
C VAL A 256 -11.47 0.28 -6.54
N VAL A 257 -10.94 -0.11 -7.70
CA VAL A 257 -9.53 0.13 -8.08
C VAL A 257 -9.35 1.20 -9.14
N ASN A 258 -10.33 1.42 -10.03
CA ASN A 258 -10.21 2.39 -11.13
C ASN A 258 -10.83 3.74 -10.78
N ASP A 259 -11.97 3.80 -10.09
CA ASP A 259 -12.63 5.08 -9.75
C ASP A 259 -11.75 6.04 -8.93
N PRO A 260 -10.93 5.57 -7.96
CA PRO A 260 -9.98 6.43 -7.27
C PRO A 260 -9.03 7.16 -8.24
N LEU A 261 -8.64 6.52 -9.33
CA LEU A 261 -7.77 7.10 -10.35
C LEU A 261 -8.54 8.06 -11.26
N ARG A 262 -9.79 7.75 -11.60
CA ARG A 262 -10.68 8.66 -12.36
C ARG A 262 -10.90 9.98 -11.62
N LYS A 263 -11.05 9.94 -10.29
CA LYS A 263 -11.13 11.13 -9.44
C LYS A 263 -9.87 11.98 -9.46
N LEU A 264 -8.73 11.41 -9.84
CA LEU A 264 -7.44 12.09 -10.02
C LEU A 264 -7.19 12.48 -11.48
N GLU A 265 -8.21 12.43 -12.34
CA GLU A 265 -8.13 12.76 -13.76
C GLU A 265 -7.19 11.84 -14.57
N ILE A 266 -6.88 10.65 -14.03
CA ILE A 266 -6.22 9.57 -14.78
C ILE A 266 -7.32 8.78 -15.46
N ASP A 267 -7.47 8.90 -16.78
CA ASP A 267 -8.62 8.33 -17.51
C ASP A 267 -8.39 6.87 -17.96
N GLU A 268 -9.40 6.27 -18.58
CA GLU A 268 -9.34 4.86 -19.03
C GLU A 268 -8.31 4.60 -20.13
N LYS A 269 -7.98 5.62 -20.92
CA LYS A 269 -6.94 5.54 -21.95
C LYS A 269 -5.55 5.64 -21.34
N ASP A 270 -5.41 6.30 -20.18
CA ASP A 270 -4.17 6.38 -19.42
C ASP A 270 -3.88 5.10 -18.64
N TRP A 271 -4.90 4.57 -17.97
CA TRP A 271 -4.75 3.43 -17.08
C TRP A 271 -6.05 2.65 -16.84
N HIS A 272 -5.95 1.33 -16.83
CA HIS A 272 -7.01 0.44 -16.39
C HIS A 272 -6.42 -0.80 -15.69
N LEU A 273 -7.02 -1.22 -14.58
CA LEU A 273 -6.75 -2.52 -13.96
C LEU A 273 -7.99 -3.40 -14.09
N GLY A 274 -7.88 -4.45 -14.91
CA GLY A 274 -9.02 -5.22 -15.43
C GLY A 274 -9.25 -6.60 -14.81
N SER A 275 -8.35 -7.13 -13.98
CA SER A 275 -8.55 -8.45 -13.37
C SER A 275 -7.72 -8.66 -12.09
N LEU A 276 -8.22 -9.53 -11.20
CA LEU A 276 -7.50 -9.94 -9.99
C LEU A 276 -6.19 -10.68 -10.33
N PHE A 277 -5.27 -10.79 -9.37
CA PHE A 277 -3.90 -11.23 -9.63
C PHE A 277 -3.70 -12.76 -9.60
N THR A 278 -4.63 -13.53 -9.04
CA THR A 278 -4.55 -14.99 -8.95
C THR A 278 -5.64 -15.67 -9.78
N SER A 279 -5.36 -16.89 -10.24
CA SER A 279 -6.25 -17.64 -11.14
C SER A 279 -7.58 -18.00 -10.49
N GLU A 280 -7.60 -18.41 -9.23
CA GLU A 280 -8.84 -18.76 -8.54
C GLU A 280 -9.66 -17.52 -8.19
N ALA A 281 -9.01 -16.41 -7.84
CA ALA A 281 -9.71 -15.15 -7.62
C ALA A 281 -10.43 -14.67 -8.90
N LYS A 282 -9.82 -14.83 -10.08
CA LYS A 282 -10.46 -14.55 -11.38
C LYS A 282 -11.67 -15.43 -11.68
N LYS A 283 -11.76 -16.64 -11.12
CA LYS A 283 -12.95 -17.51 -11.24
C LYS A 283 -14.08 -17.04 -10.31
N ILE A 284 -13.73 -16.50 -9.15
CA ILE A 284 -14.71 -15.96 -8.19
C ILE A 284 -15.26 -14.62 -8.70
N VAL A 285 -14.38 -13.72 -9.13
CA VAL A 285 -14.74 -12.41 -9.68
C VAL A 285 -14.14 -12.30 -11.09
N PRO A 286 -14.96 -12.41 -12.16
CA PRO A 286 -14.46 -12.29 -13.52
C PRO A 286 -13.98 -10.86 -13.78
N GLY A 287 -12.93 -10.73 -14.60
CA GLY A 287 -12.38 -9.44 -15.02
C GLY A 287 -13.07 -8.85 -16.26
N GLU A 288 -12.57 -7.69 -16.70
CA GLU A 288 -12.97 -6.99 -17.93
C GLU A 288 -11.97 -7.14 -19.08
N GLY A 289 -10.89 -7.90 -18.88
CA GLY A 289 -9.87 -8.15 -19.89
C GLY A 289 -8.46 -7.91 -19.37
N GLY A 290 -7.57 -7.50 -20.29
CA GLY A 290 -6.21 -7.09 -19.96
C GLY A 290 -6.17 -5.80 -19.13
N SER A 291 -5.00 -5.49 -18.58
CA SER A 291 -4.69 -4.22 -17.90
C SER A 291 -3.62 -3.49 -18.68
#